data_AF-A0A3C1S7N7-F1
#
_entry.id   AF-A0A3C1S7N7-F1
#
_cell.length_a   1.000
_cell.length_b   1.000
_cell.length_c   1.000
_cell.angle_alpha   90.00
_cell.angle_beta   90.00
_cell.angle_gamma   90.00
#
_symmetry.space_group_name_H-M   'P 1'
#
loop_
_entity.id
_entity.type
_entity.pdbx_description
1 polymer ?
#
loop_
_entity_poly.entity_id
_entity_poly.type
_entity_poly.pdbx_seq_one_letter_code
_entity_poly.pdbx_strand_id
1 'polypeptide(L)'
;MRINFKQKELIQQILNAIREKFPETEFISITEGAENPDDLWINITAPRDEDREIELIEFSGDKLTDILLDYGYCFMLMPRKNT
;
A
#
# COMPACT_ATOMS: atom_id res chain seq x y z
N MET A 1 12.02 12.00 2.83
CA MET A 1 10.95 11.20 3.44
C MET A 1 11.18 10.99 4.93
N ARG A 2 10.30 11.52 5.79
CA ARG A 2 10.34 11.29 7.25
C ARG A 2 9.08 10.58 7.71
N ILE A 3 9.10 9.25 7.73
CA ILE A 3 7.98 8.42 8.21
C ILE A 3 7.97 8.44 9.74
N ASN A 4 6.85 8.89 10.32
CA ASN A 4 6.67 8.94 11.77
C ASN A 4 6.30 7.57 12.38
N PHE A 5 6.26 7.49 13.71
CA PHE A 5 5.96 6.24 14.43
C PHE A 5 4.60 5.64 14.04
N LYS A 6 3.56 6.46 13.94
CA LYS A 6 2.20 6.02 13.61
C LYS A 6 2.09 5.56 12.15
N GLN A 7 2.71 6.28 11.22
CA GLN A 7 2.76 5.88 9.81
C GLN A 7 3.46 4.51 9.65
N LYS A 8 4.56 4.25 10.37
CA LYS A 8 5.22 2.93 10.37
C LYS A 8 4.30 1.82 10.87
N GLU A 9 3.59 2.05 11.97
CA GLU A 9 2.64 1.08 12.52
C GLU A 9 1.54 0.76 11.51
N LEU A 10 0.90 1.78 10.92
CA LEU A 10 -0.20 1.61 9.96
C LEU A 10 0.25 0.92 8.67
N ILE A 11 1.43 1.27 8.14
CA ILE A 11 2.01 0.60 6.97
C ILE A 11 2.27 -0.87 7.28
N GLN A 12 2.79 -1.21 8.45
CA GLN A 12 3.01 -2.60 8.84
C GLN A 12 1.69 -3.37 8.94
N GLN A 13 0.63 -2.76 9.47
CA GLN A 13 -0.70 -3.38 9.54
C GLN A 13 -1.26 -3.68 8.14
N ILE A 14 -1.14 -2.73 7.20
CA ILE A 14 -1.57 -2.95 5.81
C ILE A 14 -0.75 -4.06 5.16
N LEU A 15 0.58 -4.04 5.27
CA LEU A 15 1.44 -5.07 4.67
C LEU A 15 1.13 -6.46 5.23
N ASN A 16 0.84 -6.57 6.53
CA ASN A 16 0.42 -7.84 7.12
C ASN A 16 -0.93 -8.30 6.56
N ALA A 17 -1.92 -7.41 6.50
CA ALA A 17 -3.25 -7.73 5.95
C ALA A 17 -3.19 -8.12 4.46
N ILE A 18 -2.35 -7.44 3.67
CA ILE A 18 -2.11 -7.79 2.27
C ILE A 18 -1.44 -9.17 2.19
N ARG A 19 -0.40 -9.44 2.98
CA ARG A 19 0.30 -10.72 2.96
C ARG A 19 -0.60 -11.90 3.36
N GLU A 20 -1.55 -11.69 4.28
CA GLU A 20 -2.51 -12.72 4.67
C GLU A 20 -3.47 -13.07 3.53
N LYS A 21 -3.92 -12.09 2.74
CA LYS A 21 -4.91 -12.30 1.67
C LYS A 21 -4.28 -12.57 0.29
N PHE A 22 -3.12 -11.99 0.01
CA PHE A 22 -2.37 -12.03 -1.25
C PHE A 22 -0.92 -12.45 -1.00
N PRO A 23 -0.68 -13.69 -0.54
CA PRO A 23 0.66 -14.18 -0.20
C PRO A 23 1.64 -14.21 -1.38
N GLU A 24 1.15 -14.11 -2.61
CA GLU A 24 1.93 -13.98 -3.85
C GLU A 24 2.60 -12.61 -4.04
N THR A 25 2.20 -11.60 -3.26
CA THR A 25 2.77 -10.26 -3.33
C THR A 25 3.95 -10.09 -2.38
N GLU A 26 4.93 -9.28 -2.79
CA GLU A 26 6.15 -9.00 -2.05
C GLU A 26 6.34 -7.50 -1.90
N PHE A 27 6.80 -7.08 -0.72
CA PHE A 27 7.13 -5.69 -0.47
C PHE A 27 8.40 -5.27 -1.24
N ILE A 28 8.35 -4.12 -1.91
CA ILE A 28 9.49 -3.57 -2.65
C ILE A 28 10.08 -2.39 -1.88
N SER A 29 9.30 -1.33 -1.69
CA SER A 29 9.78 -0.08 -1.08
C SER A 29 8.64 0.84 -0.68
N ILE A 30 8.95 1.88 0.09
CA ILE A 30 8.07 3.03 0.31
C ILE A 30 8.75 4.25 -0.29
N THR A 31 8.02 5.01 -1.09
CA THR A 31 8.50 6.24 -1.73
C THR A 31 7.54 7.39 -1.46
N GLU A 32 8.01 8.62 -1.62
CA GLU A 32 7.13 9.80 -1.64
C GLU A 32 6.25 9.77 -2.89
N GLY A 33 5.05 10.33 -2.79
CA GLY A 33 4.17 10.54 -3.92
C GLY A 33 4.78 11.54 -4.92
N ALA A 34 4.56 11.33 -6.21
CA ALA A 34 5.11 12.21 -7.25
C ALA A 34 4.56 13.64 -7.16
N GLU A 35 3.28 13.79 -6.79
CA GLU A 35 2.58 15.08 -6.73
C GLU A 35 2.70 15.76 -5.36
N ASN A 36 2.68 14.97 -4.29
CA ASN A 36 2.75 15.44 -2.92
C ASN A 36 3.79 14.62 -2.12
N PRO A 37 4.88 15.24 -1.65
CA PRO A 37 5.90 14.56 -0.85
C PRO A 37 5.40 14.03 0.51
N ASP A 38 4.26 14.54 1.01
CA ASP A 38 3.63 14.05 2.24
C ASP A 38 2.83 12.76 2.02
N ASP A 39 2.48 12.44 0.76
CA ASP A 39 1.84 11.17 0.41
C ASP A 39 2.89 10.06 0.34
N LEU A 40 2.53 8.86 0.80
CA LEU A 40 3.42 7.70 0.73
C LEU A 40 2.89 6.66 -0.25
N TRP A 41 3.75 6.23 -1.16
CA TRP A 41 3.51 5.14 -2.09
C TRP A 41 4.16 3.87 -1.57
N ILE A 42 3.33 2.86 -1.30
CA ILE A 42 3.73 1.53 -0.85
C ILE A 42 3.86 0.66 -2.10
N ASN A 43 5.10 0.44 -2.55
CA ASN A 43 5.37 -0.34 -3.75
C ASN A 43 5.46 -1.83 -3.38
N ILE A 44 4.67 -2.64 -4.06
CA ILE A 44 4.66 -4.11 -3.92
C ILE A 44 4.63 -4.78 -5.29
N THR A 45 4.99 -6.05 -5.38
CA THR A 45 4.79 -6.80 -6.63
C THR A 45 3.30 -6.99 -6.91
N ALA A 46 2.93 -6.84 -8.18
CA ALA A 46 1.56 -7.12 -8.62
C ALA A 46 1.33 -8.64 -8.74
N PRO A 47 0.12 -9.14 -8.41
CA PRO A 47 -0.30 -10.47 -8.81
C PRO A 47 -0.16 -10.68 -10.32
N ARG A 48 0.09 -11.91 -10.76
CA ARG A 48 0.19 -12.23 -12.20
C ARG A 48 -1.17 -12.21 -12.90
N ASP A 49 -2.21 -12.56 -12.15
CA ASP A 49 -3.59 -12.60 -12.62
C ASP A 49 -4.23 -11.21 -12.45
N GLU A 50 -4.87 -10.70 -13.50
CA GLU A 50 -5.40 -9.34 -13.52
C GLU A 50 -6.62 -9.19 -12.60
N ASP A 51 -7.49 -10.19 -12.52
CA ASP A 51 -8.63 -10.17 -11.59
C ASP A 51 -8.14 -10.12 -10.14
N ARG A 52 -7.04 -10.82 -9.85
CA ARG A 52 -6.37 -10.79 -8.55
C ARG A 52 -5.72 -9.44 -8.25
N GLU A 53 -5.15 -8.78 -9.25
CA GLU A 53 -4.64 -7.40 -9.11
C GLU A 53 -5.78 -6.42 -8.80
N ILE A 54 -6.93 -6.54 -9.47
CA ILE A 54 -8.13 -5.74 -9.18
C ILE A 54 -8.58 -5.95 -7.73
N GLU A 55 -8.69 -7.21 -7.28
CA GLU A 55 -9.10 -7.53 -5.91
C GLU A 55 -8.13 -6.97 -4.85
N LEU A 56 -6.83 -6.97 -5.14
CA LEU A 56 -5.80 -6.36 -4.30
C LEU A 56 -5.97 -4.85 -4.18
N ILE A 57 -6.24 -4.17 -5.30
CA ILE A 57 -6.47 -2.73 -5.34
C ILE A 57 -7.74 -2.37 -4.54
N GLU A 58 -8.84 -3.09 -4.75
CA GLU A 58 -10.08 -2.87 -4.00
C GLU A 58 -9.89 -3.09 -2.49
N PHE A 59 -9.31 -4.24 -2.12
CA PHE A 59 -9.08 -4.59 -0.71
C PHE A 59 -8.19 -3.58 0.02
N SER A 60 -7.13 -3.11 -0.64
CA SER A 60 -6.23 -2.14 -0.05
C SER A 60 -6.83 -0.73 -0.05
N GLY A 61 -7.59 -0.36 -1.09
CA GLY A 61 -8.26 0.92 -1.21
C GLY A 61 -9.20 1.23 -0.05
N ASP A 62 -9.99 0.25 0.39
CA ASP A 62 -10.86 0.42 1.55
C ASP A 62 -10.06 0.75 2.82
N LYS A 63 -9.02 -0.03 3.11
CA LYS A 63 -8.18 0.15 4.31
C LYS A 63 -7.39 1.45 4.29
N LEU A 64 -6.89 1.85 3.12
CA LEU A 64 -6.15 3.10 2.95
C LEU A 64 -7.09 4.30 3.10
N THR A 65 -8.35 4.17 2.65
CA THR A 65 -9.39 5.18 2.86
C THR A 65 -9.70 5.36 4.34
N ASP A 66 -9.84 4.27 5.09
CA ASP A 66 -10.02 4.33 6.56
C ASP A 66 -8.87 5.08 7.23
N ILE A 67 -7.63 4.79 6.82
CA ILE A 67 -6.44 5.46 7.37
C ILE A 67 -6.42 6.96 7.05
N LEU A 68 -6.82 7.34 5.83
CA LEU A 68 -6.94 8.73 5.44
C LEU A 68 -7.97 9.47 6.30
N LEU A 69 -9.14 8.87 6.54
CA LEU A 69 -10.22 9.48 7.31
C LEU A 69 -9.91 9.54 8.81
N ASP A 70 -9.32 8.49 9.38
CA ASP A 70 -9.06 8.39 10.81
C ASP A 70 -7.80 9.15 11.26
N TYR A 71 -6.77 9.19 10.40
CA TYR A 71 -5.44 9.71 10.77
C TYR A 71 -4.93 10.85 9.87
N GLY A 72 -5.60 11.12 8.75
CA GLY A 72 -5.17 12.15 7.80
C GLY A 72 -3.93 11.77 6.99
N TYR A 73 -3.54 10.50 6.95
CA TYR A 73 -2.38 10.04 6.17
C TYR A 73 -2.82 9.51 4.81
N CYS A 74 -2.33 10.15 3.75
CA CYS A 74 -2.55 9.71 2.38
C CYS A 74 -1.50 8.65 2.01
N PHE A 75 -1.94 7.40 1.92
CA PHE A 75 -1.14 6.28 1.45
C PHE A 75 -1.75 5.71 0.17
N MET A 76 -0.90 5.31 -0.78
CA MET A 76 -1.34 4.59 -1.98
C MET A 76 -0.57 3.29 -2.11
N LEU A 77 -1.30 2.21 -2.43
CA LEU A 77 -0.67 0.96 -2.83
C LEU A 77 -0.33 1.04 -4.33
N MET A 78 0.91 0.73 -4.67
CA MET A 78 1.42 0.78 -6.05
C MET A 78 1.90 -0.62 -6.46
N PRO A 79 1.02 -1.46 -7.03
CA PRO A 79 1.42 -2.72 -7.63
C PRO A 79 2.41 -2.50 -8.78
N ARG A 80 3.49 -3.27 -8.81
CA ARG A 80 4.53 -3.23 -9.84
C ARG A 80 4.58 -4.56 -10.56
N LYS A 81 4.34 -4.56 -11.87
CA LYS A 81 4.57 -5.74 -12.71
C LYS A 81 6.08 -5.95 -12.83
N ASN A 82 6.53 -7.19 -12.59
CA ASN A 82 7.91 -7.57 -12.90
C ASN A 82 8.03 -7.66 -14.43
N THR A 83 8.63 -6.65 -15.05
CA THR A 83 9.06 -6.66 -16.46
C THR A 83 10.28 -7.55 -16.65
#